data_AF-A0A660US07-F1
#
_entry.id   AF-A0A660US07-F1
#
_cell.length_a   1.000
_cell.length_b   1.000
_cell.length_c   1.000
_cell.angle_alpha   90.00
_cell.angle_beta   90.00
_cell.angle_gamma   90.00
#
_symmetry.space_group_name_H-M   'P 1'
#
loop_
_entity.id
_entity.type
_entity.pdbx_description
1 polymer ?
#
loop_
_entity_poly.entity_id
_entity_poly.type
_entity_poly.pdbx_seq_one_letter_code
_entity_poly.pdbx_strand_id
1 'polypeptide(L)'
;MPPGPEYMSGRMVRRIAGELKLSPQQREQLNPIVQKHMKAMDDIRRQARPEISKELRQMNEEILSILDGSQKEIWRDRIQRMQKHFTQMRHRRNPGDRQRHERHPDERFPPEEKPPIDDIIPHEPDSPPDNMDNRH
;
A
#
# COMPACT_ATOMS: atom_id res chain seq x y z
N MET A 1 14.73 2.27 -0.96
CA MET A 1 15.44 0.99 -0.74
C MET A 1 14.40 -0.06 -0.34
N PRO A 2 14.42 -1.31 -0.83
CA PRO A 2 13.57 -2.35 -0.25
C PRO A 2 13.86 -2.45 1.26
N PRO A 3 12.87 -2.78 2.10
CA PRO A 3 13.10 -2.93 3.53
C PRO A 3 14.21 -3.96 3.78
N GLY A 4 15.07 -3.68 4.76
CA GLY A 4 16.16 -4.58 5.12
C GLY A 4 15.66 -5.94 5.62
N PRO A 5 16.50 -6.99 5.54
CA PRO A 5 16.13 -8.34 5.96
C PRO A 5 15.65 -8.40 7.41
N GLU A 6 16.16 -7.54 8.29
CA GLU A 6 15.78 -7.45 9.70
C GLU A 6 14.35 -6.92 9.89
N TYR A 7 13.93 -5.95 9.08
CA TYR A 7 12.56 -5.44 9.09
C TYR A 7 11.59 -6.51 8.57
N MET A 8 11.98 -7.21 7.49
CA MET A 8 11.15 -8.28 6.91
C MET A 8 11.01 -9.47 7.85
N SER A 9 12.09 -9.89 8.51
CA SER A 9 12.07 -10.99 9.47
C SER A 9 11.20 -10.67 10.68
N GLY A 10 11.33 -9.45 11.25
CA GLY A 10 10.49 -9.03 12.38
C GLY A 10 9.00 -8.99 12.03
N ARG A 11 8.65 -8.48 10.83
CA ARG A 11 7.26 -8.47 10.34
C ARG A 11 6.72 -9.89 10.16
N MET A 12 7.52 -10.80 9.62
CA MET A 12 7.13 -12.19 9.40
C MET A 12 6.94 -12.95 10.72
N VAL A 13 7.87 -12.82 11.67
CA VAL A 13 7.77 -13.44 13.00
C VAL A 13 6.52 -12.95 13.73
N ARG A 14 6.21 -11.64 13.69
CA ARG A 14 4.98 -11.09 14.29
C ARG A 14 3.71 -11.67 13.67
N ARG A 15 3.68 -11.82 12.34
CA ARG A 15 2.54 -12.44 11.64
C ARG A 15 2.37 -13.91 12.07
N ILE A 16 3.42 -14.71 11.98
CA ILE A 16 3.38 -16.14 12.33
C ILE A 16 3.02 -16.32 13.81
N ALA A 17 3.55 -15.47 14.69
CA ALA A 17 3.23 -15.50 16.11
C ALA A 17 1.76 -15.21 16.40
N GLY A 18 1.13 -14.29 15.67
CA GLY A 18 -0.29 -13.97 15.81
C GLY A 18 -1.19 -15.07 15.24
N GLU A 19 -0.83 -15.63 14.09
CA GLU A 19 -1.60 -16.68 13.41
C GLU A 19 -1.54 -18.02 14.18
N LEU A 20 -0.38 -18.38 14.71
CA LEU A 20 -0.16 -19.65 15.42
C LEU A 20 -0.18 -19.54 16.94
N LYS A 21 -0.47 -18.35 17.48
CA LYS A 21 -0.48 -18.05 18.93
C LYS A 21 0.80 -18.52 19.64
N LEU A 22 1.97 -18.20 19.07
CA LEU A 22 3.26 -18.69 19.58
C LEU A 22 3.58 -18.15 20.98
N SER A 23 4.10 -19.03 21.83
CA SER A 23 4.64 -18.65 23.13
C SER A 23 5.84 -17.71 22.99
N PRO A 24 6.21 -16.94 24.04
CA PRO A 24 7.41 -16.10 24.00
C PRO A 24 8.68 -16.89 23.67
N GLN A 25 8.84 -18.08 24.25
CA GLN A 25 9.99 -18.96 24.00
C GLN A 25 10.03 -19.46 22.54
N GLN A 26 8.88 -19.83 21.97
CA GLN A 26 8.80 -20.24 20.56
C GLN A 26 9.14 -19.09 19.62
N ARG A 27 8.74 -17.85 19.96
CA ARG A 27 9.10 -16.66 19.19
C ARG A 27 10.59 -16.38 19.22
N GLU A 28 11.22 -16.53 20.38
CA GLU A 28 12.66 -16.34 20.56
C GLU A 28 13.46 -17.36 19.74
N GLN A 29 13.01 -18.62 19.68
CA GLN A 29 13.61 -19.65 18.84
C GLN A 29 13.36 -19.43 17.35
N LEU A 30 12.18 -18.91 16.96
CA LEU A 30 11.81 -18.70 15.57
C LEU A 30 12.54 -17.52 14.92
N ASN A 31 12.80 -16.46 15.69
CA ASN A 31 13.40 -15.23 15.19
C ASN A 31 14.76 -15.43 14.46
N PRO A 32 15.76 -16.11 15.03
CA PRO A 32 17.04 -16.33 14.34
C PRO A 32 16.90 -17.17 13.07
N ILE A 33 15.95 -18.12 13.02
CA ILE A 33 15.67 -18.93 11.82
C ILE A 33 15.17 -18.03 10.69
N VAL A 34 14.15 -17.22 10.97
CA VAL A 34 13.55 -16.32 9.98
C VAL A 34 14.57 -15.27 9.52
N GLN A 35 15.36 -14.70 10.45
CA GLN A 35 16.43 -13.76 10.11
C GLN A 35 17.47 -14.37 9.16
N LYS A 36 17.96 -15.58 9.47
CA LYS A 36 18.94 -16.28 8.62
C LYS A 36 18.44 -16.43 7.18
N HIS A 37 17.20 -16.90 7.01
CA HIS A 37 16.63 -17.10 5.67
C HIS A 37 16.31 -15.79 4.96
N MET A 38 15.85 -14.75 5.66
CA MET A 38 15.65 -13.42 5.06
C MET A 38 16.96 -12.81 4.57
N LYS A 39 18.04 -12.96 5.34
CA LYS A 39 19.38 -12.52 4.93
C LYS A 39 19.85 -13.26 3.69
N ALA A 40 19.75 -14.59 3.68
CA ALA A 40 20.12 -15.41 2.52
C ALA A 40 19.33 -15.03 1.27
N MET A 41 18.02 -14.76 1.39
CA MET A 41 17.22 -14.28 0.26
C MET A 41 17.64 -12.88 -0.21
N ASP A 42 18.01 -11.98 0.69
CA ASP A 42 18.53 -10.66 0.31
C ASP A 42 19.87 -10.78 -0.42
N ASP A 43 20.77 -11.64 0.05
CA ASP A 43 22.04 -11.95 -0.60
C ASP A 43 21.83 -12.46 -2.04
N ILE A 44 20.95 -13.46 -2.21
CA ILE A 44 20.58 -13.99 -3.53
C ILE A 44 20.03 -12.88 -4.43
N ARG A 45 19.14 -12.02 -3.90
CA ARG A 45 18.61 -10.89 -4.67
C ARG A 45 19.70 -9.90 -5.07
N ARG A 46 20.64 -9.59 -4.19
CA ARG A 46 21.75 -8.67 -4.48
C ARG A 46 22.67 -9.22 -5.57
N GLN A 47 22.94 -10.52 -5.53
CA GLN A 47 23.75 -11.20 -6.54
C GLN A 47 23.04 -11.35 -7.88
N ALA A 48 21.74 -11.68 -7.88
CA ALA A 48 20.97 -11.88 -9.12
C ALA A 48 20.55 -10.58 -9.80
N ARG A 49 20.39 -9.48 -9.04
CA ARG A 49 20.00 -8.16 -9.57
C ARG A 49 20.83 -7.65 -10.75
N PRO A 50 22.18 -7.65 -10.71
CA PRO A 50 22.97 -7.20 -11.84
C PRO A 50 22.73 -8.05 -13.09
N GLU A 51 22.70 -9.38 -12.95
CA GLU A 51 22.45 -10.31 -14.06
C GLU A 51 21.08 -10.08 -14.69
N ILE A 52 20.02 -10.00 -13.87
CA ILE A 52 18.67 -9.69 -14.37
C ILE A 52 18.64 -8.32 -15.07
N SER A 53 19.35 -7.33 -14.53
CA SER A 53 19.40 -5.99 -15.14
C SER A 53 20.13 -5.99 -16.48
N LYS A 54 21.15 -6.84 -16.62
CA LYS A 54 21.89 -7.04 -17.86
C LYS A 54 21.02 -7.69 -18.93
N GLU A 55 20.38 -8.81 -18.61
CA GLU A 55 19.46 -9.52 -19.53
C GLU A 55 18.32 -8.60 -20.02
N LEU A 56 17.72 -7.84 -19.10
CA LEU A 56 16.66 -6.88 -19.46
C LEU A 56 17.17 -5.77 -20.38
N ARG A 57 18.42 -5.34 -20.23
CA ARG A 57 19.03 -4.34 -21.11
C ARG A 57 19.30 -4.92 -22.50
N GLN A 58 19.88 -6.12 -22.56
CA GLN A 58 20.17 -6.81 -23.82
C GLN A 58 18.90 -7.07 -24.61
N MET A 59 17.88 -7.64 -23.96
CA MET A 59 16.56 -7.82 -24.57
C MET A 59 15.98 -6.51 -25.11
N ASN A 60 16.10 -5.41 -24.36
CA ASN A 60 15.62 -4.11 -24.83
C ASN A 60 16.42 -3.59 -26.05
N GLU A 61 17.73 -3.79 -26.09
CA GLU A 61 18.58 -3.43 -27.23
C GLU A 61 18.22 -4.26 -28.48
N GLU A 62 18.03 -5.57 -28.31
CA GLU A 62 17.59 -6.47 -29.39
C GLU A 62 16.23 -6.05 -29.95
N ILE A 63 15.25 -5.78 -29.08
CA ILE A 63 13.93 -5.28 -29.51
C ILE A 63 14.09 -3.96 -30.28
N LEU A 64 14.84 -3.00 -29.75
CA LEU A 64 15.07 -1.71 -30.41
C LEU A 64 15.81 -1.82 -31.75
N SER A 65 16.56 -2.90 -31.99
CA SER A 65 17.23 -3.14 -33.27
C SER A 65 16.26 -3.55 -34.38
N ILE A 66 15.14 -4.19 -34.02
CA ILE A 66 14.13 -4.71 -34.94
C ILE A 66 13.06 -3.65 -35.27
N LEU A 67 12.74 -2.80 -34.30
CA LEU A 67 11.66 -1.81 -34.44
C LEU A 67 12.03 -0.65 -35.39
N ASP A 68 11.02 -0.09 -36.05
CA ASP A 68 11.14 1.17 -36.79
C ASP A 68 11.10 2.40 -35.85
N GLY A 69 11.33 3.61 -36.39
CA GLY A 69 11.38 4.84 -35.60
C GLY A 69 10.13 5.10 -34.76
N SER A 70 8.95 4.93 -35.36
CA SER A 70 7.65 5.14 -34.69
C SER A 70 7.40 4.11 -33.59
N GLN A 71 7.77 2.85 -33.84
CA GLN A 71 7.61 1.75 -32.90
C GLN A 71 8.55 1.88 -31.69
N LYS A 72 9.77 2.42 -31.88
CA LYS A 72 10.72 2.68 -30.78
C LYS A 72 10.18 3.68 -29.77
N GLU A 73 9.49 4.73 -30.21
CA GLU A 73 8.92 5.73 -29.30
C GLU A 73 7.81 5.14 -28.43
N ILE A 74 6.89 4.38 -29.05
CA ILE A 74 5.82 3.66 -28.33
C ILE A 74 6.42 2.67 -27.33
N TRP A 75 7.46 1.94 -27.73
CA TRP A 75 8.14 0.97 -26.87
C TRP A 75 8.82 1.64 -25.66
N ARG A 76 9.56 2.73 -25.88
CA ARG A 76 10.23 3.49 -24.81
C ARG A 76 9.25 3.98 -23.76
N ASP A 77 8.14 4.57 -24.20
CA ASP A 77 7.12 5.06 -23.28
C ASP A 77 6.48 3.91 -22.48
N ARG A 78 6.22 2.76 -23.12
CA ARG A 78 5.68 1.57 -22.44
C ARG A 78 6.64 1.02 -21.37
N ILE A 79 7.93 0.95 -21.65
CA ILE A 79 8.96 0.54 -20.67
C ILE A 79 9.05 1.54 -19.52
N GLN A 80 8.99 2.85 -19.81
CA GLN A 80 9.03 3.88 -18.78
C GLN A 80 7.83 3.81 -17.82
N ARG A 81 6.62 3.57 -18.34
CA ARG A 81 5.43 3.34 -17.52
C ARG A 81 5.57 2.08 -16.66
N MET A 82 6.09 0.99 -17.23
CA MET A 82 6.33 -0.26 -16.51
C MET A 82 7.30 -0.07 -15.33
N GLN A 83 8.39 0.67 -15.54
CA GLN A 83 9.35 1.01 -14.48
C GLN A 83 8.69 1.84 -13.35
N LYS A 84 7.86 2.82 -13.71
CA LYS A 84 7.11 3.65 -12.74
C LYS A 84 6.12 2.82 -11.90
N HIS A 85 5.42 1.86 -12.50
CA HIS A 85 4.53 0.97 -11.75
C HIS A 85 5.29 0.01 -10.84
N PHE A 86 6.44 -0.50 -11.27
CA PHE A 86 7.26 -1.39 -10.46
C PHE A 86 7.87 -0.67 -9.24
N THR A 87 8.23 0.61 -9.38
CA THR A 87 8.65 1.44 -8.25
C THR A 87 7.49 1.84 -7.35
N GLN A 88 6.32 2.21 -7.89
CA GLN A 88 5.13 2.53 -7.09
C GLN A 88 4.56 1.34 -6.30
N MET A 89 4.60 0.12 -6.85
CA MET A 89 4.21 -1.11 -6.13
C MET A 89 5.11 -1.39 -4.90
N ARG A 90 6.35 -0.89 -4.89
CA ARG A 90 7.22 -0.95 -3.70
C ARG A 90 6.79 0.03 -2.61
N HIS A 91 6.06 1.08 -2.94
CA HIS A 91 5.58 2.09 -1.97
C HIS A 91 4.15 1.84 -1.46
N ARG A 92 3.31 1.11 -2.20
CA ARG A 92 1.91 0.82 -1.78
C ARG A 92 1.73 -0.28 -0.74
N ARG A 93 2.80 -0.93 -0.25
CA ARG A 93 2.71 -1.98 0.78
C ARG A 93 3.14 -1.52 2.16
N ASN A 94 2.74 -0.30 2.55
CA ASN A 94 2.76 0.15 3.94
C ASN A 94 1.32 0.28 4.48
N PRO A 95 0.65 -0.81 4.90
CA PRO A 95 -0.53 -0.69 5.76
C PRO A 95 -0.03 -0.42 7.18
N GLY A 96 0.35 0.83 7.44
CA GLY A 96 0.86 1.29 8.73
C GLY A 96 0.34 2.69 9.10
N ASP A 97 0.10 3.56 8.12
CA ASP A 97 -0.44 4.90 8.33
C ASP A 97 -1.97 4.96 8.26
N ARG A 98 -2.66 4.04 8.95
CA ARG A 98 -3.95 4.40 9.51
C ARG A 98 -3.66 5.00 10.87
N GLN A 99 -3.49 6.32 10.86
CA GLN A 99 -3.52 7.18 12.02
C GLN A 99 -4.62 6.69 12.97
N ARG A 100 -4.14 6.02 14.01
CA ARG A 100 -4.69 5.99 15.35
C ARG A 100 -5.13 7.42 15.66
N HIS A 101 -6.42 7.72 15.49
CA HIS A 101 -7.01 8.80 16.27
C HIS A 101 -6.99 8.29 17.71
N GLU A 102 -5.91 8.59 18.41
CA GLU A 102 -5.84 8.55 19.86
C GLU A 102 -6.90 9.53 20.38
N ARG A 103 -8.11 9.02 20.62
CA ARG A 103 -9.02 9.62 21.59
C ARG A 103 -8.32 9.54 22.94
N HIS A 104 -7.80 10.68 23.39
CA HIS A 104 -7.28 10.87 24.74
C HIS A 104 -8.43 10.65 25.76
N PRO A 105 -8.25 9.84 26.81
CA PRO A 105 -9.28 9.60 27.82
C PRO A 105 -9.17 10.59 28.98
N ASP A 106 -9.11 11.90 28.72
CA ASP A 106 -9.06 12.89 29.82
C ASP A 106 -9.58 14.31 29.48
N GLU A 107 -10.64 14.43 28.67
CA GLU A 107 -11.46 15.65 28.67
C GLU A 107 -12.73 15.40 29.49
N ARG A 108 -12.61 15.69 30.79
CA ARG A 108 -13.74 15.92 31.68
C ARG A 108 -14.51 17.15 31.19
N PHE A 109 -15.62 16.93 30.49
CA PHE A 109 -16.69 17.92 30.40
C PHE A 109 -17.78 17.60 31.44
N PRO A 110 -18.22 18.57 32.25
CA PRO A 110 -19.27 18.38 33.25
C PRO A 110 -20.64 18.13 32.59
N PRO A 111 -21.61 17.53 33.31
CA PRO A 111 -22.90 17.15 32.74
C PRO A 111 -23.78 18.37 32.55
N GLU A 112 -23.95 18.83 31.31
CA GLU A 112 -25.02 19.77 30.97
C GLU A 112 -26.31 19.01 30.65
N GLU A 113 -27.35 19.48 31.34
CA GLU A 113 -28.72 19.01 31.38
C GLU A 113 -29.31 18.82 29.98
N LYS A 114 -30.01 17.70 29.78
CA LYS A 114 -30.89 17.54 28.62
C LYS A 114 -32.11 18.46 28.82
N PRO A 115 -32.39 19.43 27.94
CA PRO A 115 -33.72 20.01 27.89
C PRO A 115 -34.73 18.97 27.34
N PRO A 116 -36.00 19.05 27.75
CA PRO A 116 -37.01 18.04 27.48
C PRO A 116 -37.34 17.96 26.00
N ILE A 117 -37.57 16.73 25.53
CA ILE A 117 -38.15 16.44 24.22
C ILE A 117 -39.62 16.79 24.30
N ASP A 118 -40.01 17.95 23.79
CA ASP A 118 -41.38 18.24 23.35
C ASP A 118 -41.28 19.34 22.30
N ASP A 119 -41.36 18.95 21.03
CA ASP A 119 -41.99 19.69 19.92
C ASP A 119 -41.66 18.98 18.59
N ILE A 120 -42.28 17.82 18.39
CA ILE A 120 -42.48 17.24 17.06
C ILE A 120 -43.79 17.82 16.54
N ILE A 121 -43.76 18.87 15.71
CA ILE A 121 -44.81 19.15 14.70
C ILE A 121 -44.13 19.71 13.43
N PRO A 122 -44.56 19.30 12.22
CA PRO A 122 -43.68 19.07 11.07
C PRO A 122 -43.78 20.18 10.02
N HIS A 123 -42.76 20.28 9.15
CA HIS A 123 -42.96 20.87 7.83
C HIS A 123 -41.99 20.30 6.79
N GLU A 124 -42.49 19.34 6.01
CA GLU A 124 -42.19 19.26 4.57
C GLU A 124 -43.14 20.26 3.86
N PRO A 125 -42.78 20.85 2.71
CA PRO A 125 -42.64 20.04 1.51
C PRO A 125 -41.46 20.39 0.59
N ASP A 126 -41.00 19.33 -0.04
CA ASP A 126 -40.26 19.27 -1.28
C ASP A 126 -40.90 20.16 -2.36
N SER A 127 -40.11 21.03 -3.00
CA SER A 127 -40.50 21.77 -4.20
C SER A 127 -39.38 21.64 -5.22
N PRO A 128 -39.58 20.91 -6.33
CA PRO A 128 -38.60 20.79 -7.39
C PRO A 128 -38.54 22.08 -8.23
N PRO A 129 -37.38 22.41 -8.83
CA PRO A 129 -37.24 23.60 -9.65
C PRO A 129 -38.01 23.52 -10.97
N ASP A 130 -38.52 24.69 -11.31
CA ASP A 130 -39.37 25.09 -12.42
C ASP A 130 -38.86 24.66 -13.80
N ASN A 131 -39.78 24.17 -14.62
CA ASN A 131 -39.56 23.69 -15.98
C ASN A 131 -39.76 24.87 -16.94
N MET A 132 -38.68 25.52 -17.38
CA MET A 132 -38.75 26.51 -18.46
C MET A 132 -38.43 25.87 -19.83
N ASP A 133 -39.51 25.73 -20.59
CA ASP A 133 -39.70 25.59 -22.04
C ASP A 133 -38.48 25.59 -22.97
N ASN A 134 -38.47 24.61 -23.89
CA ASN A 134 -37.90 24.81 -25.22
C ASN A 134 -38.73 24.07 -26.30
N ARG A 135 -39.52 24.88 -27.02
CA ARG A 135 -39.87 24.81 -28.46
C ARG A 135 -40.65 23.61 -29.00
N HIS A 136 -41.84 23.91 -29.52
CA HIS A 136 -42.20 23.73 -30.94
C HIS A 136 -42.88 25.00 -31.46
#